data_AF-A0A1I1FVP6-F1
#
_entry.id   AF-A0A1I1FVP6-F1
#
_cell.length_a   1.000
_cell.length_b   1.000
_cell.length_c   1.000
_cell.angle_alpha   90.00
_cell.angle_beta   90.00
_cell.angle_gamma   90.00
#
_symmetry.space_group_name_H-M   'P 1'
#
loop_
_entity.id
_entity.type
_entity.pdbx_description
1 polymer ?
#
loop_
_entity_poly.entity_id
_entity_poly.type
_entity_poly.pdbx_seq_one_letter_code
_entity_poly.pdbx_strand_id
1 'polypeptide(L)'
;MFYNSQQPYYQPYPEPLPQYQYHYDPRFPQASPTIPTEPTEQQIQQYAAQFQHLKHPVLNLVKPWVEYGVKEAKYTSVSHAMTEIAAITYLIGKGYNPTVAHYIVESWEKNEHF
;
A
#
# COMPACT_ATOMS: atom_id res chain seq x y z
N MET A 1 33.70 -28.45 44.20
CA MET A 1 32.32 -28.94 44.01
C MET A 1 31.44 -27.76 43.62
N PHE A 2 30.53 -28.01 42.67
CA PHE A 2 29.60 -27.13 41.94
C PHE A 2 28.70 -26.27 42.86
N TYR A 3 28.12 -25.12 42.46
CA TYR A 3 27.15 -24.97 41.37
C TYR A 3 27.10 -23.56 40.76
N ASN A 4 26.96 -23.53 39.43
CA ASN A 4 26.54 -22.41 38.61
C ASN A 4 25.01 -22.55 38.41
N SER A 5 24.20 -21.62 38.92
CA SER A 5 22.74 -21.65 38.79
C SER A 5 22.31 -20.79 37.60
N GLN A 6 22.12 -21.41 36.43
CA GLN A 6 21.40 -20.77 35.32
C GLN A 6 19.89 -20.93 35.55
N GLN A 7 19.18 -19.81 35.64
CA GLN A 7 17.71 -19.75 35.66
C GLN A 7 17.20 -19.93 34.22
N PRO A 8 16.21 -20.81 33.94
CA PRO A 8 15.59 -20.88 32.63
C PRO A 8 14.64 -19.68 32.42
N TYR A 9 14.78 -19.00 31.29
CA TYR A 9 13.87 -17.95 30.86
C TYR A 9 12.49 -18.55 30.53
N TYR A 10 11.44 -18.09 31.22
CA TYR A 10 10.05 -18.36 30.83
C TYR A 10 9.66 -17.45 29.66
N GLN A 11 9.09 -18.03 28.62
CA GLN A 11 8.52 -17.30 27.48
C GLN A 11 6.99 -17.46 27.51
N PRO A 12 6.21 -16.38 27.69
CA PRO A 12 4.75 -16.49 27.77
C PRO A 12 4.14 -16.73 26.38
N TYR A 13 3.13 -17.59 26.30
CA TYR A 13 2.34 -17.86 25.10
C TYR A 13 1.51 -16.62 24.70
N PRO A 14 1.35 -16.30 23.40
CA PRO A 14 0.48 -15.21 22.95
C PRO A 14 -1.01 -15.54 23.13
N GLU A 15 -1.80 -14.56 23.60
CA GLU A 15 -3.26 -14.63 23.71
C GLU A 15 -3.96 -14.75 22.35
N PRO A 16 -5.13 -15.42 22.25
CA PRO A 16 -5.94 -15.45 21.04
C PRO A 16 -6.66 -14.11 20.80
N LEU A 17 -6.58 -13.59 19.57
CA LEU A 17 -7.23 -12.35 19.11
C LEU A 17 -8.77 -12.43 19.12
N PRO A 18 -9.48 -11.32 19.40
CA PRO A 18 -10.95 -11.29 19.40
C PRO A 18 -11.52 -11.47 17.98
N GLN A 19 -12.57 -12.28 17.88
CA GLN A 19 -13.30 -12.57 16.65
C GLN A 19 -14.17 -11.36 16.25
N TYR A 20 -13.74 -10.59 15.24
CA TYR A 20 -14.57 -9.53 14.66
C TYR A 20 -15.63 -10.14 13.72
N GLN A 21 -16.92 -9.90 14.00
CA GLN A 21 -18.01 -10.28 13.11
C GLN A 21 -18.05 -9.36 11.88
N TYR A 22 -17.67 -9.87 10.72
CA TYR A 22 -17.82 -9.17 9.45
C TYR A 22 -19.28 -9.17 9.00
N HIS A 23 -19.90 -7.99 8.88
CA HIS A 23 -21.18 -7.82 8.17
C HIS A 23 -20.94 -7.93 6.66
N TYR A 24 -21.68 -8.80 5.99
CA TYR A 24 -21.55 -9.08 4.56
C TYR A 24 -22.35 -8.08 3.71
N ASP A 25 -21.67 -7.34 2.81
CA ASP A 25 -22.32 -6.55 1.75
C ASP A 25 -22.11 -7.25 0.38
N PRO A 26 -23.19 -7.71 -0.29
CA PRO A 26 -23.12 -8.41 -1.57
C PRO A 26 -22.61 -7.58 -2.77
N ARG A 27 -22.45 -6.25 -2.64
CA ARG A 27 -22.09 -5.36 -3.76
C ARG A 27 -20.59 -5.22 -3.98
N PHE A 28 -19.78 -5.72 -3.05
CA PHE A 28 -18.32 -5.70 -3.16
C PHE A 28 -17.82 -7.09 -3.56
N PRO A 29 -16.97 -7.21 -4.60
CA PRO A 29 -16.27 -8.46 -4.89
C PRO A 29 -15.52 -8.90 -3.64
N GLN A 30 -15.95 -10.00 -3.03
CA GLN A 30 -15.24 -10.60 -1.92
C GLN A 30 -13.90 -11.10 -2.44
N ALA A 31 -12.80 -10.58 -1.89
CA ALA A 31 -11.54 -11.27 -2.01
C ALA A 31 -11.73 -12.65 -1.36
N SER A 32 -11.48 -13.72 -2.11
CA SER A 32 -11.44 -15.08 -1.55
C SER A 32 -10.60 -15.07 -0.27
N PRO A 33 -10.94 -15.87 0.77
CA PRO A 33 -10.10 -16.04 1.96
C PRO A 33 -8.86 -16.88 1.63
N THR A 34 -8.16 -16.57 0.54
CA THR A 34 -6.74 -16.86 0.45
C THR A 34 -6.07 -15.91 1.40
N ILE A 35 -5.58 -16.40 2.54
CA ILE A 35 -4.53 -15.72 3.29
C ILE A 35 -3.54 -15.22 2.22
N PRO A 36 -3.25 -13.91 2.12
CA PRO A 36 -2.21 -13.44 1.23
C PRO A 36 -0.90 -14.04 1.73
N THR A 37 -0.54 -15.20 1.20
CA THR A 37 0.81 -15.74 1.40
C THR A 37 1.74 -14.81 0.64
N GLU A 38 2.66 -14.18 1.37
CA GLU A 38 3.76 -13.47 0.74
C GLU A 38 4.43 -14.40 -0.29
N PRO A 39 4.74 -13.90 -1.50
CA PRO A 39 5.42 -14.72 -2.50
C PRO A 39 6.77 -15.20 -1.96
N THR A 40 7.16 -16.42 -2.30
CA THR A 40 8.48 -16.94 -1.95
C THR A 40 9.58 -16.13 -2.66
N GLU A 41 10.81 -16.15 -2.15
CA GLU A 41 11.93 -15.44 -2.79
C GLU A 41 12.11 -15.82 -4.28
N GLN A 42 11.91 -17.10 -4.60
CA GLN A 42 11.96 -17.59 -5.98
C GLN A 42 10.85 -16.97 -6.85
N GLN A 43 9.63 -16.87 -6.33
CA GLN A 43 8.51 -16.21 -7.01
C GLN A 43 8.80 -14.71 -7.21
N ILE A 44 9.34 -14.03 -6.19
CA ILE A 44 9.73 -12.61 -6.29
C ILE A 44 10.77 -12.42 -7.39
N GLN A 45 11.81 -13.26 -7.45
CA GLN A 45 12.83 -13.18 -8.50
C GLN A 45 12.24 -13.38 -9.89
N GLN A 46 11.32 -14.33 -10.05
CA GLN A 46 10.63 -14.57 -11.32
C GLN A 46 9.80 -13.34 -11.74
N TYR A 47 9.02 -12.76 -10.84
CA TYR A 47 8.25 -11.54 -11.13
C TYR A 47 9.18 -10.35 -11.45
N ALA A 48 10.23 -10.15 -10.66
CA ALA A 48 11.18 -9.06 -10.89
C ALA A 48 11.86 -9.16 -12.27
N ALA A 49 12.24 -10.37 -12.69
CA ALA A 49 12.78 -10.61 -14.03
C ALA A 49 11.75 -10.32 -15.12
N GLN A 50 10.49 -10.77 -14.95
CA GLN A 50 9.41 -10.55 -15.90
C GLN A 50 9.12 -9.05 -16.10
N PHE A 51 9.16 -8.25 -15.04
CA PHE A 51 8.77 -6.84 -15.08
C PHE A 51 9.94 -5.86 -15.18
N GLN A 52 11.18 -6.32 -15.33
CA GLN A 52 12.37 -5.46 -15.40
C GLN A 52 12.21 -4.36 -16.45
N HIS A 53 11.69 -4.72 -17.63
CA HIS A 53 11.46 -3.81 -18.76
C HIS A 53 10.51 -2.64 -18.45
N LEU A 54 9.66 -2.77 -17.42
CA LEU A 54 8.74 -1.72 -16.98
C LEU A 54 9.38 -0.71 -16.04
N LYS A 55 10.57 -0.97 -15.48
CA LYS A 55 11.19 -0.11 -14.47
C LYS A 55 11.24 1.36 -14.91
N HIS A 56 11.79 1.64 -16.09
CA HIS A 56 11.94 3.02 -16.57
C HIS A 56 10.61 3.66 -16.98
N PRO A 57 9.74 2.98 -17.78
CA PRO A 57 8.41 3.49 -18.09
C PRO A 57 7.60 3.85 -16.85
N VAL A 58 7.56 2.97 -15.84
CA VAL A 58 6.81 3.21 -14.60
C VAL A 58 7.40 4.39 -13.84
N LEU A 59 8.72 4.43 -13.63
CA LEU A 59 9.36 5.54 -12.90
C LEU A 59 9.17 6.88 -13.61
N ASN A 60 9.27 6.92 -14.93
CA ASN A 60 9.04 8.14 -15.72
C ASN A 60 7.58 8.62 -15.64
N LEU A 61 6.63 7.69 -15.57
CA LEU A 61 5.21 8.00 -15.44
C LEU A 61 4.87 8.58 -14.06
N VAL A 62 5.44 8.01 -12.99
CA VAL A 62 5.08 8.40 -11.60
C VAL A 62 5.88 9.60 -11.10
N LYS A 63 7.09 9.84 -11.63
CA LYS A 63 8.00 10.89 -11.14
C LYS A 63 7.35 12.29 -11.06
N PRO A 64 6.61 12.78 -12.07
CA PRO A 64 5.96 14.09 -11.97
C PRO A 64 4.95 14.19 -10.82
N TRP A 65 4.26 13.10 -10.50
CA TRP A 65 3.28 13.04 -9.41
C TRP A 65 3.95 12.98 -8.04
N VAL A 66 5.05 12.25 -7.92
CA VAL A 66 5.87 12.28 -6.69
C VAL A 66 6.42 13.68 -6.44
N GLU A 67 6.94 14.34 -7.48
CA GLU A 67 7.41 15.73 -7.38
C GLU A 67 6.27 16.71 -7.04
N TYR A 68 5.06 16.47 -7.53
CA TYR A 68 3.85 17.19 -7.16
C TYR A 68 3.53 17.02 -5.67
N GLY A 69 3.35 15.79 -5.17
CA GLY A 69 2.99 15.60 -3.76
C GLY A 69 4.09 16.00 -2.78
N VAL A 70 5.38 16.00 -3.17
CA VAL A 70 6.45 16.60 -2.35
C VAL A 70 6.31 18.12 -2.23
N LYS A 71 5.75 18.79 -3.26
CA LYS A 71 5.43 20.22 -3.19
C LYS A 71 4.16 20.44 -2.35
N GLU A 72 3.11 19.67 -2.59
CA GLU A 72 1.85 19.76 -1.84
C GLU A 72 2.08 19.53 -0.34
N ALA A 73 2.85 18.52 0.05
CA ALA A 73 3.15 18.21 1.45
C ALA A 73 3.86 19.35 2.23
N LYS A 74 4.30 20.42 1.55
CA LYS A 74 4.78 21.65 2.21
C LYS A 74 3.66 22.58 2.63
N TYR A 75 2.50 22.46 2.01
CA TYR A 75 1.31 23.29 2.19
C TYR A 75 0.13 22.53 2.82
N THR A 76 0.11 21.20 2.70
CA THR A 76 -0.86 20.28 3.31
C THR A 76 -0.16 19.18 4.14
N SER A 77 -0.91 18.21 4.66
CA SER A 77 -0.33 17.06 5.36
C SER A 77 0.33 16.07 4.42
N VAL A 78 1.33 15.33 4.91
CA VAL A 78 1.95 14.24 4.14
C VAL A 78 0.91 13.18 3.78
N SER A 79 -0.03 12.87 4.69
CA SER A 79 -1.10 11.89 4.47
C SER A 79 -1.97 12.29 3.28
N HIS A 80 -2.36 13.57 3.22
CA HIS A 80 -3.12 14.15 2.13
C HIS A 80 -2.39 14.02 0.80
N ALA A 81 -1.17 14.58 0.71
CA ALA A 81 -0.38 14.57 -0.52
C ALA A 81 -0.08 13.15 -1.03
N MET A 82 0.16 12.19 -0.13
CA MET A 82 0.38 10.79 -0.53
C MET A 82 -0.92 10.13 -1.03
N THR A 83 -2.06 10.48 -0.44
CA THR A 83 -3.36 9.97 -0.88
C THR A 83 -3.70 10.46 -2.28
N GLU A 84 -3.42 11.73 -2.58
CA GLU A 84 -3.60 12.28 -3.92
C GLU A 84 -2.71 11.59 -4.95
N ILE A 85 -1.40 11.42 -4.66
CA ILE A 85 -0.49 10.71 -5.56
C ILE A 85 -1.01 9.29 -5.84
N ALA A 86 -1.47 8.58 -4.81
CA ALA A 86 -2.01 7.23 -4.95
C ALA A 86 -3.27 7.22 -5.83
N ALA A 87 -4.19 8.17 -5.63
CA ALA A 87 -5.40 8.29 -6.43
C ALA A 87 -5.11 8.63 -7.91
N ILE A 88 -4.21 9.59 -8.16
CA ILE A 88 -3.82 9.99 -9.51
C ILE A 88 -3.19 8.80 -10.25
N THR A 89 -2.22 8.13 -9.62
CA THR A 89 -1.51 7.00 -10.25
C THR A 89 -2.42 5.79 -10.46
N TYR A 90 -3.39 5.56 -9.57
CA TYR A 90 -4.43 4.55 -9.76
C TYR A 90 -5.29 4.85 -11.00
N LEU A 91 -5.78 6.09 -11.15
CA LEU A 91 -6.57 6.49 -12.32
C LEU A 91 -5.77 6.40 -13.62
N ILE A 92 -4.48 6.76 -13.60
CA ILE A 92 -3.60 6.53 -14.75
C ILE A 92 -3.53 5.03 -15.09
N GLY A 93 -3.38 4.17 -14.08
CA GLY A 93 -3.40 2.71 -14.27
C GLY A 93 -4.73 2.16 -14.78
N LYS A 94 -5.84 2.87 -14.55
CA LYS A 94 -7.16 2.57 -15.11
C LYS A 94 -7.33 3.03 -16.57
N GLY A 95 -6.36 3.74 -17.14
CA GLY A 95 -6.35 4.21 -18.53
C GLY A 95 -6.74 5.67 -18.70
N TYR A 96 -6.90 6.45 -17.62
CA TYR A 96 -7.15 7.88 -17.74
C TYR A 96 -5.88 8.62 -18.17
N ASN A 97 -6.06 9.68 -18.97
CA ASN A 97 -4.96 10.59 -19.29
C ASN A 97 -4.37 11.18 -17.99
N PRO A 98 -3.03 11.26 -17.83
CA PRO A 98 -2.42 11.72 -16.58
C PRO A 98 -2.88 13.11 -16.11
N THR A 99 -3.03 14.06 -17.03
CA THR A 99 -3.53 15.40 -16.69
C THR A 99 -5.00 15.36 -16.25
N VAL A 100 -5.82 14.53 -16.90
CA VAL A 100 -7.23 14.36 -16.52
C VAL A 100 -7.35 13.68 -15.16
N ALA A 101 -6.54 12.66 -14.88
CA ALA A 101 -6.50 11.98 -13.58
C ALA A 101 -6.20 12.94 -12.43
N HIS A 102 -5.24 13.85 -12.61
CA HIS A 102 -4.96 14.93 -11.67
C HIS A 102 -6.17 15.82 -11.42
N TYR A 103 -6.79 16.38 -12.47
CA TYR A 103 -7.96 17.23 -12.29
C TYR A 103 -9.17 16.52 -11.68
N ILE A 104 -9.32 15.21 -11.89
CA ILE A 104 -10.34 14.41 -11.20
C ILE A 104 -10.07 14.42 -9.69
N VAL A 105 -8.84 14.15 -9.25
CA VAL A 105 -8.48 14.12 -7.82
C VAL A 105 -8.63 15.50 -7.19
N GLU A 106 -8.13 16.55 -7.84
CA GLU A 106 -8.32 17.95 -7.43
C GLU A 106 -9.82 18.35 -7.27
N SER A 107 -10.71 17.71 -8.04
CA SER A 107 -12.14 18.00 -7.94
C SER A 107 -12.80 17.43 -6.69
N TRP A 108 -12.17 16.45 -6.03
CA TRP A 108 -12.69 15.83 -4.81
C TRP A 108 -12.49 16.74 -3.59
N GLU A 109 -11.39 17.51 -3.55
CA GLU A 109 -11.13 18.49 -2.48
C GLU A 109 -12.20 19.58 -2.36
N LYS A 110 -12.90 19.90 -3.47
CA LYS A 110 -13.95 20.93 -3.47
C LYS A 110 -15.24 20.48 -2.79
N ASN A 111 -15.40 19.17 -2.57
CA ASN A 111 -16.63 18.58 -2.04
C ASN A 111 -16.43 17.84 -0.72
N GLU A 112 -15.21 17.44 -0.37
CA GLU A 112 -14.88 16.81 0.92
C GLU A 112 -13.49 17.26 1.41
N HIS A 113 -13.32 17.32 2.74
CA HIS A 113 -12.01 17.52 3.37
C HIS A 113 -11.31 16.15 3.48
N PHE A 114 -10.17 16.01 2.80
CA PHE A 114 -9.25 14.88 2.96
C PHE A 114 -8.51 14.92 4.31
#